data_AF-A0A9N9BRH4-F1
#
_entry.id   AF-A0A9N9BRH4-F1
#
_cell.length_a   1.000
_cell.length_b   1.000
_cell.length_c   1.000
_cell.angle_alpha   90.00
_cell.angle_beta   90.00
_cell.angle_gamma   90.00
#
_symmetry.space_group_name_H-M   'P 1'
#
loop_
_entity.id
_entity.type
_entity.pdbx_description
1 polymer ?
#
loop_
_entity_poly.entity_id
_entity_poly.type
_entity_poly.pdbx_seq_one_letter_code
_entity_poly.pdbx_strand_id
1 'polypeptide(L)'
;MYPTGVGIDFLNINDIEKYDANCWLMRLDDQDPRAKGLLHLIDILSKLSNPPDYIFLENVLNFEKSKSREKLITQICLMNYEIHECLLTPLQFGIPNDRLRYYLMARKIQDFNKSEKVFTPQKYFEQAVINTSWPFECMLNNKETNKCYHWKQQQSQQPLEFNVPELSNYIENCLDENELKKYLVPEKYILKSFDFKF
;
A
#
# COMPACT_ATOMS: atom_id res chain seq x y z
N MET A 1 10.60 17.26 1.41
CA MET A 1 11.00 16.74 0.09
C MET A 1 10.27 17.57 -0.94
N TYR A 2 10.97 18.32 -1.79
CA TYR A 2 10.31 19.09 -2.85
C TYR A 2 9.88 18.13 -3.96
N PRO A 3 8.66 18.23 -4.49
CA PRO A 3 8.23 17.40 -5.62
C PRO A 3 9.10 17.74 -6.83
N THR A 4 9.77 16.73 -7.39
CA THR A 4 10.48 16.87 -8.65
C THR A 4 9.47 16.88 -9.79
N GLY A 5 9.61 17.82 -10.73
CA GLY A 5 8.74 17.90 -11.93
C GLY A 5 9.04 16.83 -12.99
N VAL A 6 9.83 15.81 -12.67
CA VAL A 6 10.27 14.76 -13.59
C VAL A 6 9.39 13.53 -13.38
N GLY A 7 8.76 13.05 -14.45
CA GLY A 7 7.97 11.82 -14.42
C GLY A 7 8.82 10.61 -14.06
N ILE A 8 8.25 9.67 -13.29
CA ILE A 8 8.95 8.46 -12.82
C ILE A 8 9.56 7.66 -13.97
N ASP A 9 8.89 7.63 -15.13
CA ASP A 9 9.33 6.93 -16.35
C ASP A 9 10.67 7.45 -16.91
N PHE A 10 11.13 8.64 -16.50
CA PHE A 10 12.35 9.27 -17.01
C PHE A 10 13.49 9.27 -15.98
N LEU A 11 13.29 8.68 -14.80
CA LEU A 11 14.33 8.60 -13.79
C LEU A 11 15.43 7.63 -14.23
N ASN A 12 16.68 8.06 -14.14
CA ASN A 12 17.83 7.20 -14.36
C ASN A 12 18.35 6.61 -13.03
N ILE A 13 19.19 5.58 -13.14
CA ILE A 13 19.83 4.92 -11.99
C ILE A 13 20.59 5.95 -11.14
N ASN A 14 21.40 6.80 -11.77
CA ASN A 14 22.18 7.82 -11.08
C ASN A 14 21.31 8.82 -10.29
N ASP A 15 20.12 9.15 -10.82
CA ASP A 15 19.20 10.06 -10.15
C ASP A 15 18.64 9.42 -8.88
N ILE A 16 18.34 8.11 -8.94
CA ILE A 16 17.79 7.34 -7.82
C ILE A 16 18.86 7.07 -6.76
N GLU A 17 20.06 6.64 -7.17
CA GLU A 17 21.17 6.38 -6.25
C GLU A 17 21.60 7.63 -5.49
N LYS A 18 21.47 8.82 -6.10
CA LYS A 18 21.75 10.10 -5.42
C LYS A 18 20.88 10.32 -4.18
N TYR A 19 19.67 9.78 -4.13
CA TYR A 19 18.82 9.92 -2.95
C TYR A 19 19.25 9.01 -1.79
N ASP A 20 20.04 7.97 -2.06
CA ASP A 20 20.53 6.99 -1.07
C ASP A 20 19.41 6.50 -0.14
N ALA A 21 18.22 6.28 -0.72
CA ALA A 21 17.02 5.99 0.04
C ALA A 21 16.97 4.50 0.44
N ASN A 22 16.88 4.25 1.75
CA ASN A 22 16.73 2.90 2.30
C ASN A 22 15.29 2.38 2.27
N CYS A 23 14.30 3.21 1.90
CA CYS A 23 12.89 2.86 1.87
C CYS A 23 12.19 3.46 0.65
N TRP A 24 11.44 2.63 -0.08
CA TRP A 24 10.61 3.07 -1.20
C TRP A 24 9.13 2.99 -0.86
N LEU A 25 8.40 4.09 -1.07
CA LEU A 25 6.95 4.15 -0.94
C LEU A 25 6.33 4.42 -2.31
N MET A 26 5.55 3.46 -2.81
CA MET A 26 4.91 3.53 -4.12
C MET A 26 3.39 3.57 -3.97
N ARG A 27 2.76 4.57 -4.58
CA ARG A 27 1.30 4.69 -4.72
C ARG A 27 1.00 5.00 -6.18
N LEU A 28 0.13 4.20 -6.80
CA LEU A 28 -0.26 4.35 -8.20
C LEU A 28 -1.70 4.86 -8.26
N ASP A 29 -1.93 5.90 -9.06
CA ASP A 29 -3.26 6.48 -9.24
C ASP A 29 -4.06 5.77 -10.35
N ASP A 30 -5.39 5.81 -10.28
CA ASP A 30 -6.31 4.91 -11.01
C ASP A 30 -6.60 5.34 -12.47
N GLN A 31 -5.88 6.31 -13.01
CA GLN A 31 -6.11 6.80 -14.37
C GLN A 31 -4.78 6.88 -15.15
N ASP A 32 -4.71 6.10 -16.24
CA ASP A 32 -3.80 6.30 -17.39
C ASP A 32 -2.32 5.78 -17.29
N PRO A 33 -1.63 5.58 -18.43
CA PRO A 33 -0.74 4.45 -18.86
C PRO A 33 -0.08 3.57 -17.76
N ARG A 34 -0.95 2.92 -16.99
CA ARG A 34 -0.85 2.56 -15.55
C ARG A 34 0.24 1.59 -15.09
N ALA A 35 1.12 1.12 -15.96
CA ALA A 35 2.18 0.18 -15.57
C ALA A 35 3.59 0.62 -15.95
N LYS A 36 3.78 1.64 -16.79
CA LYS A 36 5.12 1.99 -17.27
C LYS A 36 6.04 2.41 -16.12
N GLY A 37 5.57 3.29 -15.23
CA GLY A 37 6.38 3.77 -14.11
C GLY A 37 6.75 2.65 -13.14
N LEU A 38 5.78 1.80 -12.79
CA LEU A 38 6.06 0.66 -11.92
C LEU A 38 7.02 -0.35 -12.58
N LEU A 39 6.81 -0.68 -13.86
CA LEU A 39 7.69 -1.59 -14.59
C LEU A 39 9.10 -1.02 -14.73
N HIS A 40 9.23 0.28 -14.99
CA HIS A 40 10.50 0.97 -15.04
C HIS A 40 11.23 0.94 -13.70
N LEU A 41 10.52 1.18 -12.59
CA LEU A 41 11.06 1.06 -11.24
C LEU A 41 11.51 -0.37 -10.92
N ILE A 42 10.72 -1.38 -11.31
CA ILE A 42 11.07 -2.80 -11.16
C ILE A 42 12.36 -3.12 -11.95
N ASP A 43 12.48 -2.61 -13.18
CA ASP A 43 13.64 -2.83 -14.03
C ASP A 43 14.90 -2.14 -13.47
N ILE A 44 14.74 -0.93 -12.91
CA ILE A 44 15.83 -0.20 -12.25
C ILE A 44 16.25 -0.89 -10.96
N LEU A 45 15.32 -1.40 -10.17
CA LEU A 45 15.60 -2.02 -8.87
C LEU A 45 16.68 -3.09 -8.96
N SER A 46 16.63 -3.92 -10.02
CA SER A 46 17.64 -4.97 -10.29
C SER A 46 19.04 -4.46 -10.65
N LYS A 47 19.16 -3.17 -11.03
CA LYS A 47 20.39 -2.55 -11.53
C LYS A 47 21.04 -1.60 -10.51
N LEU A 48 20.38 -1.33 -9.39
CA LEU A 48 20.91 -0.46 -8.34
C LEU A 48 22.07 -1.13 -7.63
N SER A 49 23.13 -0.35 -7.37
CA SER A 49 24.27 -0.81 -6.56
C SER A 49 23.86 -1.06 -5.11
N ASN A 50 23.02 -0.16 -4.58
CA ASN A 50 22.47 -0.22 -3.24
C ASN A 50 20.93 -0.18 -3.29
N PRO A 51 20.26 -1.35 -3.42
CA PRO A 51 18.80 -1.37 -3.45
C PRO A 51 18.23 -1.15 -2.03
N PRO A 52 17.04 -0.53 -1.91
CA PRO A 52 16.43 -0.13 -0.64
C PRO A 52 16.15 -1.35 0.26
N ASP A 53 16.38 -1.23 1.57
CA ASP A 53 16.09 -2.31 2.51
C ASP A 53 14.57 -2.57 2.66
N TYR A 54 13.74 -1.54 2.42
CA TYR A 54 12.30 -1.61 2.60
C TYR A 54 11.55 -1.12 1.36
N ILE A 55 10.51 -1.83 0.97
CA ILE A 55 9.62 -1.44 -0.13
C ILE A 55 8.18 -1.56 0.35
N PHE A 56 7.41 -0.48 0.20
CA PHE A 56 5.98 -0.42 0.48
C PHE A 56 5.22 -0.01 -0.78
N LEU A 57 4.18 -0.76 -1.13
CA LEU A 57 3.34 -0.49 -2.28
C LEU A 57 1.87 -0.54 -1.89
N GLU A 58 1.13 0.52 -2.19
CA GLU A 58 -0.34 0.58 -2.11
C GLU A 58 -0.93 0.57 -3.52
N ASN A 59 -1.96 -0.25 -3.74
CA ASN A 59 -2.66 -0.32 -5.01
C ASN A 59 -4.15 -0.68 -4.83
N VAL A 60 -4.91 -0.61 -5.92
CA VAL A 60 -6.33 -0.98 -5.96
C VAL A 60 -6.53 -2.49 -5.83
N LEU A 61 -7.75 -2.87 -5.44
CA LEU A 61 -8.21 -4.27 -5.49
C LEU A 61 -8.03 -4.85 -6.91
N ASN A 62 -7.72 -6.14 -7.01
CA ASN A 62 -7.37 -6.88 -8.22
C ASN A 62 -5.93 -6.66 -8.72
N PHE A 63 -5.15 -5.76 -8.12
CA PHE A 63 -3.72 -5.67 -8.42
C PHE A 63 -2.99 -6.99 -8.09
N GLU A 64 -3.47 -7.76 -7.11
CA GLU A 64 -2.91 -9.05 -6.74
C GLU A 64 -2.97 -10.12 -7.84
N LYS A 65 -3.82 -9.92 -8.85
CA LYS A 65 -3.96 -10.78 -10.04
C LYS A 65 -3.25 -10.21 -11.27
N SER A 66 -2.61 -9.04 -11.14
CA SER A 66 -2.01 -8.34 -12.27
C SER A 66 -0.64 -8.94 -12.66
N LYS A 67 -0.31 -8.85 -13.95
CA LYS A 67 1.03 -9.19 -14.47
C LYS A 67 2.13 -8.30 -13.89
N SER A 68 1.80 -7.06 -13.52
CA SER A 68 2.76 -6.14 -12.90
C SER A 68 3.17 -6.62 -11.50
N ARG A 69 2.21 -7.12 -10.72
CA ARG A 69 2.48 -7.74 -9.42
C ARG A 69 3.33 -9.00 -9.57
N GLU A 70 3.03 -9.86 -10.55
CA GLU A 70 3.85 -11.04 -10.83
C GLU A 70 5.32 -10.69 -11.10
N LYS A 71 5.56 -9.68 -11.95
CA LYS A 71 6.92 -9.18 -12.24
C LYS A 71 7.61 -8.59 -11.00
N LEU A 72 6.90 -7.77 -10.22
CA LEU A 72 7.44 -7.17 -9.00
C LEU A 72 7.88 -8.25 -8.01
N ILE A 73 6.98 -9.18 -7.69
CA ILE A 73 7.23 -10.30 -6.77
C ILE A 73 8.42 -11.13 -7.24
N THR A 74 8.47 -11.44 -8.54
CA THR A 74 9.59 -12.20 -9.11
C THR A 74 10.92 -11.49 -8.87
N GLN A 75 11.01 -10.19 -9.13
CA GLN A 75 12.26 -9.43 -8.91
C GLN A 75 12.65 -9.36 -7.44
N ILE A 76 11.73 -8.98 -6.55
CA ILE A 76 12.06 -8.85 -5.11
C ILE A 76 12.34 -10.21 -4.46
N CYS A 77 11.73 -11.31 -4.92
CA CYS A 77 12.11 -12.67 -4.50
C CYS A 77 13.55 -13.00 -4.92
N LEU A 78 13.93 -12.72 -6.17
CA LEU A 78 15.29 -12.96 -6.66
C LEU A 78 16.34 -12.12 -5.90
N MET A 79 15.93 -10.95 -5.41
CA MET A 79 16.77 -10.07 -4.59
C MET A 79 16.70 -10.39 -3.08
N ASN A 80 16.09 -11.52 -2.70
CA ASN A 80 16.03 -12.05 -1.33
C ASN A 80 15.28 -11.13 -0.33
N TYR A 81 14.15 -10.57 -0.76
CA TYR A 81 13.22 -9.86 0.12
C TYR A 81 12.23 -10.84 0.76
N GLU A 82 11.94 -10.61 2.03
CA GLU A 82 10.75 -11.12 2.71
C GLU A 82 9.55 -10.28 2.28
N ILE A 83 8.43 -10.91 1.92
CA ILE A 83 7.26 -10.25 1.35
C ILE A 83 6.01 -10.58 2.17
N HIS A 84 5.24 -9.56 2.51
CA HIS A 84 3.93 -9.66 3.15
C HIS A 84 2.91 -8.89 2.33
N GLU A 85 1.78 -9.53 2.01
CA GLU A 85 0.70 -8.93 1.23
C GLU A 85 -0.60 -8.95 2.02
N CYS A 86 -1.39 -7.89 1.87
CA CYS A 86 -2.72 -7.80 2.45
C CYS A 86 -3.69 -6.94 1.65
N LEU A 87 -4.98 -7.19 1.85
CA LEU A 87 -6.10 -6.40 1.39
C LEU A 87 -6.81 -5.85 2.63
N LEU A 88 -6.68 -4.54 2.86
CA LEU A 88 -7.22 -3.90 4.06
C LEU A 88 -8.14 -2.73 3.69
N THR A 89 -9.16 -2.53 4.51
CA THR A 89 -10.11 -1.40 4.41
C THR A 89 -10.11 -0.60 5.71
N PRO A 90 -10.24 0.74 5.68
CA PRO A 90 -10.35 1.56 6.89
C PRO A 90 -11.46 1.10 7.86
N LEU A 91 -12.52 0.46 7.35
CA LEU A 91 -13.59 -0.11 8.17
C LEU A 91 -13.08 -1.09 9.25
N GLN A 92 -12.00 -1.82 8.99
CA GLN A 92 -11.39 -2.75 9.95
C GLN A 92 -10.75 -2.05 11.16
N PHE A 93 -10.53 -0.74 11.04
CA PHE A 93 -9.95 0.11 12.07
C PHE A 93 -10.99 1.05 12.70
N GLY A 94 -12.29 0.81 12.46
CA GLY A 94 -13.38 1.65 12.97
C GLY A 94 -13.58 2.97 12.22
N ILE A 95 -12.91 3.17 11.08
CA ILE A 95 -13.06 4.37 10.27
C ILE A 95 -14.18 4.14 9.26
N PRO A 96 -15.25 4.97 9.22
CA PRO A 96 -16.41 4.79 8.34
C PRO A 96 -16.09 5.21 6.90
N ASN A 97 -15.17 4.49 6.25
CA ASN A 97 -14.78 4.70 4.87
C ASN A 97 -14.49 3.35 4.21
N ASP A 98 -15.33 2.95 3.26
CA ASP A 98 -15.14 1.71 2.52
C ASP A 98 -14.12 1.91 1.39
N ARG A 99 -12.85 1.72 1.73
CA ARG A 99 -11.73 1.86 0.80
C ARG A 99 -10.79 0.68 0.90
N LEU A 100 -11.21 -0.46 0.34
CA LEU A 100 -10.35 -1.63 0.22
C LEU A 100 -9.16 -1.35 -0.70
N ARG A 101 -7.95 -1.62 -0.21
CA ARG A 101 -6.70 -1.45 -0.96
C ARG A 101 -5.77 -2.64 -0.73
N TYR A 102 -5.01 -2.94 -1.78
CA TYR A 102 -3.92 -3.88 -1.76
C TYR A 102 -2.67 -3.20 -1.20
N TYR A 103 -2.00 -3.87 -0.28
CA TYR A 103 -0.73 -3.44 0.27
C TYR A 103 0.30 -4.56 0.15
N LEU A 104 1.51 -4.18 -0.24
CA LEU A 104 2.68 -5.04 -0.24
C LEU A 104 3.76 -4.39 0.60
N MET A 105 4.31 -5.17 1.53
CA MET A 105 5.45 -4.82 2.36
C MET A 105 6.58 -5.80 2.05
N ALA A 106 7.73 -5.29 1.64
CA ALA A 106 8.91 -6.10 1.41
C ALA A 106 10.11 -5.59 2.21
N ARG A 107 10.86 -6.52 2.79
CA ARG A 107 12.05 -6.24 3.60
C ARG A 107 13.22 -7.10 3.13
N LYS A 108 14.36 -6.46 2.85
CA LYS A 108 15.59 -7.15 2.44
C LYS A 108 16.17 -7.95 3.60
N ILE A 109 16.49 -9.22 3.37
CA ILE A 109 17.09 -10.08 4.39
C ILE A 109 18.62 -9.95 4.29
N GLN A 110 19.26 -9.35 5.30
CA GLN A 110 20.71 -9.12 5.33
C GLN A 110 21.51 -10.34 5.87
N ASP A 111 20.86 -11.26 6.60
CA ASP A 111 21.52 -12.40 7.25
C ASP A 111 21.55 -13.66 6.35
N PHE A 112 22.66 -13.85 5.62
CA PHE A 112 22.94 -15.08 4.86
C PHE A 112 23.23 -16.32 5.73
N ASN A 113 23.45 -16.14 7.04
CA ASN A 113 23.88 -17.22 7.95
C ASN A 113 22.75 -18.14 8.45
N LYS A 114 21.51 -17.94 7.99
CA LYS A 114 20.46 -18.96 8.12
C LYS A 114 20.28 -19.62 6.76
N SER A 115 21.02 -20.71 6.56
CA SER A 115 20.64 -21.75 5.61
C SER A 115 19.20 -22.16 5.88
N GLU A 116 18.24 -21.60 5.14
CA GLU A 116 17.09 -22.31 4.59
C GLU A 116 16.13 -21.33 3.92
N LYS A 117 15.87 -21.62 2.63
CA LYS A 117 14.87 -21.03 1.74
C LYS A 117 15.30 -19.74 1.04
N VAL A 118 16.18 -19.90 0.05
CA VAL A 118 16.02 -19.14 -1.20
C VAL A 118 14.58 -19.41 -1.66
N PHE A 119 13.70 -18.41 -1.55
CA PHE A 119 12.32 -18.53 -1.97
C PHE A 119 12.28 -18.27 -3.47
N THR A 120 12.18 -19.35 -4.26
CA THR A 120 11.99 -19.19 -5.69
C THR A 120 10.64 -18.52 -5.95
N PRO A 121 10.52 -17.66 -6.98
CA PRO A 121 9.24 -17.04 -7.32
C PRO A 121 8.10 -18.06 -7.47
N GLN A 122 8.36 -19.25 -8.04
CA GLN A 122 7.33 -20.29 -8.17
C GLN A 122 6.81 -20.75 -6.80
N LYS A 123 7.73 -21.05 -5.87
CA LYS A 123 7.37 -21.46 -4.51
C LYS A 123 6.63 -20.35 -3.77
N TYR A 124 6.96 -19.09 -4.06
CA TYR A 124 6.19 -17.97 -3.54
C TYR A 124 4.75 -18.02 -4.02
N PHE A 125 4.51 -18.07 -5.32
CA PHE A 125 3.14 -18.07 -5.84
C PHE A 125 2.31 -19.28 -5.38
N GLU A 126 2.93 -20.43 -5.13
CA GLU A 126 2.26 -21.62 -4.57
C GLU A 126 1.86 -21.45 -3.10
N GLN A 127 2.63 -20.68 -2.32
CA GLN A 127 2.47 -20.54 -0.87
C GLN A 127 1.96 -19.17 -0.43
N ALA A 128 1.85 -18.21 -1.36
CA ALA A 128 1.50 -16.83 -1.06
C ALA A 128 0.07 -16.75 -0.52
N VAL A 129 -0.06 -16.14 0.66
CA VAL A 129 -1.34 -15.83 1.28
C VAL A 129 -1.49 -14.33 1.34
N ILE A 130 -2.57 -13.82 0.76
CA ILE A 130 -2.93 -12.41 0.85
C ILE A 130 -3.86 -12.25 2.05
N ASN A 131 -3.38 -11.58 3.09
CA ASN A 131 -4.14 -11.41 4.32
C ASN A 131 -5.29 -10.44 4.10
N THR A 132 -6.51 -10.82 4.48
CA THR A 132 -7.70 -9.95 4.34
C THR A 132 -8.17 -9.38 5.67
N SER A 133 -7.50 -9.72 6.77
CA SER A 133 -7.79 -9.26 8.11
C SER A 133 -6.57 -8.63 8.76
N TRP A 134 -6.82 -7.75 9.72
CA TRP A 134 -5.81 -7.18 10.59
C TRP A 134 -6.24 -7.36 12.06
N PRO A 135 -5.32 -7.71 12.99
CA PRO A 135 -3.91 -8.06 12.77
C PRO A 135 -3.73 -9.42 12.06
N PHE A 136 -2.63 -9.58 11.32
CA PHE A 136 -2.26 -10.86 10.70
C PHE A 136 -2.14 -11.98 11.73
N GLU A 137 -2.49 -13.21 11.36
CA GLU A 137 -2.43 -14.37 12.26
C GLU A 137 -1.02 -14.61 12.81
N CYS A 138 0.00 -14.35 11.99
CA CYS A 138 1.40 -14.39 12.41
C CYS A 138 1.74 -13.32 13.46
N MET A 139 0.95 -12.24 13.56
CA MET A 139 1.01 -11.18 14.58
C MET A 139 0.04 -11.41 15.76
N LEU A 140 -0.66 -12.55 15.80
CA LEU A 140 -1.49 -12.96 16.95
C LEU A 140 -0.88 -14.14 17.70
N ASN A 141 -0.18 -15.04 17.00
CA ASN A 141 0.45 -16.25 17.55
C ASN A 141 1.77 -15.95 18.29
N ASN A 142 1.69 -15.15 19.36
CA ASN A 142 2.83 -14.58 20.07
C ASN A 142 3.37 -15.46 21.23
N LYS A 143 3.25 -16.80 21.17
CA LYS A 143 3.69 -17.64 22.30
C LYS A 143 4.62 -18.82 22.02
N GLU A 144 4.74 -19.36 20.80
CA GLU A 144 5.56 -20.59 20.64
C GLU A 144 6.49 -20.63 19.42
N THR A 145 6.40 -19.69 18.48
CA THR A 145 7.31 -19.72 17.34
C THR A 145 8.00 -18.37 17.18
N ASN A 146 9.31 -18.35 17.44
CA ASN A 146 10.27 -17.29 17.13
C ASN A 146 10.35 -16.97 15.60
N LYS A 147 9.25 -17.12 14.86
CA LYS A 147 9.14 -17.05 13.39
C LYS A 147 8.66 -15.69 12.88
N CYS A 148 8.15 -14.82 13.75
CA CYS A 148 7.73 -13.47 13.34
C CYS A 148 8.66 -12.40 13.91
N TYR A 149 9.45 -11.75 13.05
CA TYR A 149 10.32 -10.63 13.45
C TYR A 149 9.55 -9.34 13.78
N HIS A 150 8.22 -9.31 13.56
CA HIS A 150 7.35 -8.14 13.69
C HIS A 150 7.32 -7.52 15.11
N TRP A 151 7.42 -8.32 16.18
CA TRP A 151 7.20 -7.80 17.55
C TRP A 151 8.46 -7.42 18.33
N LYS A 152 9.67 -7.74 17.85
CA LYS A 152 10.89 -7.44 18.61
C LYS A 152 11.13 -5.93 18.80
N GLN A 153 10.51 -5.08 17.98
CA GLN A 153 10.71 -3.62 18.02
C GLN A 153 9.59 -2.85 18.74
N GLN A 154 8.45 -3.45 19.06
CA GLN A 154 7.27 -2.72 19.59
C GLN A 154 7.19 -2.63 21.13
N GLN A 155 8.11 -3.20 21.89
CA GLN A 155 8.05 -3.10 23.37
C GLN A 155 8.29 -1.67 23.91
N SER A 156 8.70 -0.70 23.09
CA SER A 156 9.07 0.65 23.55
C SER A 156 8.03 1.74 23.32
N GLN A 157 6.87 1.46 22.72
CA GLN A 157 5.86 2.50 22.49
C GLN A 157 4.54 2.13 23.15
N GLN A 158 4.10 3.01 24.06
CA GLN A 158 2.75 2.96 24.62
C GLN A 158 1.74 2.96 23.46
N PRO A 159 0.65 2.18 23.55
CA PRO A 159 -0.38 2.18 22.52
C PRO A 159 -0.91 3.60 22.37
N LEU A 160 -0.73 4.18 21.18
CA LEU A 160 -1.40 5.42 20.80
C LEU A 160 -2.90 5.11 20.75
N GLU A 161 -3.65 5.58 21.75
CA GLU A 161 -5.11 5.61 21.69
C GLU A 161 -5.51 6.54 20.54
N PHE A 162 -5.85 5.94 19.40
CA PHE A 162 -6.41 6.65 18.27
C PHE A 162 -7.86 6.99 18.61
N ASN A 163 -8.09 8.18 19.15
CA ASN A 163 -9.41 8.64 19.56
C ASN A 163 -10.25 8.97 18.31
N VAL A 164 -10.94 7.97 17.75
CA VAL A 164 -11.90 8.16 16.66
C VAL A 164 -13.18 8.74 17.27
N PRO A 165 -13.62 9.95 16.87
CA PRO A 165 -14.91 10.47 17.30
C PRO A 165 -16.02 9.52 16.86
N GLU A 166 -16.99 9.25 17.74
CA GLU A 166 -18.13 8.40 17.44
C GLU A 166 -18.89 8.92 16.20
N LEU A 167 -19.47 8.02 15.39
CA LEU A 167 -20.18 8.36 14.16
C LEU A 167 -21.30 9.40 14.40
N SER A 168 -21.92 9.36 15.57
CA SER A 168 -22.90 10.32 16.07
C SER A 168 -22.46 11.78 15.96
N ASN A 169 -21.15 12.06 16.05
CA ASN A 169 -20.60 13.41 15.92
C ASN A 169 -20.64 13.96 14.48
N TYR A 170 -20.76 13.09 13.48
CA TYR A 170 -20.86 13.45 12.06
C TYR A 170 -22.27 13.33 11.53
N ILE A 171 -23.16 12.65 12.26
CA ILE A 171 -24.57 12.60 11.92
C ILE A 171 -25.19 13.92 12.37
N GLU A 172 -25.60 14.74 11.41
CA GLU A 172 -26.46 15.89 11.67
C GLU A 172 -27.77 15.36 12.25
N ASN A 173 -27.93 15.50 13.57
CA ASN A 173 -29.13 15.05 14.27
C ASN A 173 -30.35 15.78 13.69
N CYS A 174 -31.12 15.07 12.88
CA CYS A 174 -32.45 15.45 12.40
C CYS A 174 -32.56 16.92 11.98
N LEU A 175 -31.96 17.29 10.84
CA LEU A 175 -32.43 18.47 10.13
C LEU A 175 -33.92 18.27 9.83
N ASP A 176 -34.77 19.19 10.29
CA ASP A 176 -36.17 19.27 9.87
C ASP A 176 -36.21 19.28 8.33
N GLU A 177 -37.25 18.69 7.71
CA GLU A 177 -37.39 18.65 6.24
C GLU A 177 -37.30 20.06 5.61
N ASN A 178 -37.65 21.09 6.37
CA ASN A 178 -37.53 22.48 5.96
C ASN A 178 -36.08 23.00 5.93
N GLU A 179 -35.20 22.53 6.82
CA GLU A 179 -33.78 22.88 6.76
C GLU A 179 -33.04 22.13 5.66
N LEU A 180 -33.41 20.87 5.40
CA LEU A 180 -32.86 20.09 4.27
C LEU A 180 -33.10 20.78 2.92
N LYS A 181 -34.25 21.45 2.74
CA LYS A 181 -34.55 22.23 1.53
C LYS A 181 -33.58 23.37 1.27
N LYS A 182 -32.89 23.90 2.30
CA LYS A 182 -31.87 24.95 2.15
C LYS A 182 -30.60 24.44 1.47
N TYR A 183 -30.31 23.15 1.62
CA TYR A 183 -29.10 22.51 1.10
C TYR A 183 -29.34 21.70 -0.18
N LEU A 184 -30.61 21.57 -0.63
CA LEU A 184 -30.92 20.97 -1.92
C LEU A 184 -30.25 21.75 -3.04
N VAL A 185 -29.54 21.04 -3.91
CA VAL A 185 -28.99 21.61 -5.14
C VAL A 185 -30.16 21.96 -6.06
N PRO A 186 -30.32 23.22 -6.48
CA PRO A 186 -31.41 23.61 -7.38
C PRO A 186 -31.37 22.81 -8.69
N GLU A 187 -32.52 22.32 -9.15
CA GLU A 187 -32.64 21.45 -10.34
C GLU A 187 -31.94 22.00 -11.59
N LYS A 188 -31.89 23.33 -11.73
CA LYS A 188 -31.18 23.99 -12.83
C LYS A 188 -29.71 23.57 -12.94
N TYR A 189 -29.03 23.24 -11.84
CA TYR A 189 -27.64 22.79 -11.86
C TYR A 189 -27.48 21.28 -12.07
N ILE A 190 -28.57 20.51 -11.93
CA ILE A 190 -28.58 19.05 -12.08
C ILE A 190 -28.95 18.65 -13.52
N LEU A 191 -29.77 19.47 -14.18
CA LEU A 191 -30.22 19.20 -15.54
C LEU A 191 -29.10 19.45 -16.57
N LYS A 192 -28.98 18.50 -17.51
CA LYS A 192 -28.01 18.44 -18.62
C LYS A 192 -27.93 19.68 -19.52
N SER A 193 -28.86 20.62 -19.37
CA SER A 193 -28.98 21.85 -20.15
C SER A 193 -28.16 23.01 -19.61
N PHE A 194 -27.52 22.88 -18.45
CA PHE A 194 -26.56 23.88 -17.99
C PHE A 194 -25.23 23.67 -18.70
N ASP A 195 -24.76 24.71 -19.40
CA ASP A 195 -23.46 24.78 -20.08
C ASP A 195 -22.32 24.66 -19.07
N PHE A 196 -22.06 23.44 -18.60
CA PHE A 196 -20.81 23.12 -17.91
C PHE A 196 -19.69 23.18 -18.95
N LYS A 197 -18.96 24.30 -18.98
CA LYS A 197 -17.68 24.37 -19.66
C LYS A 197 -16.66 23.58 -18.83
N PHE A 198 -16.43 22.34 -19.23
CA PHE A 198 -15.27 21.55 -18.80
C PHE A 198 -14.05 21.93 -19.63
#